data_AF-A0A1H4GCN9-F1
#
_entry.id   AF-A0A1H4GCN9-F1
#
_cell.length_a   1.000
_cell.length_b   1.000
_cell.length_c   1.000
_cell.angle_alpha   90.00
_cell.angle_beta   90.00
_cell.angle_gamma   90.00
#
_symmetry.space_group_name_H-M   'P 1'
#
loop_
_entity.id
_entity.type
_entity.pdbx_description
1 polymer ?
#
loop_
_entity_poly.entity_id
_entity_poly.type
_entity_poly.pdbx_seq_one_letter_code
_entity_poly.pdbx_strand_id
1 'polypeptide(L)' 'MSPKQKALYALMEDQGYSHACITATIMLLRDDRYALDDMILFIEDEQPTEEEIIEKTAELLQK' A
#
# COMPACT_ATOMS: atom_id res chain seq x y z
N MET A 1 -14.15 -1.66 -3.91
CA MET A 1 -13.06 -1.41 -2.96
C MET A 1 -13.60 -1.26 -1.55
N SER A 2 -13.01 -1.97 -0.59
CA SER A 2 -13.29 -1.82 0.84
C SER A 2 -12.87 -0.42 1.34
N PRO A 3 -13.35 0.04 2.51
CA PRO A 3 -12.92 1.33 3.08
C PRO A 3 -11.39 1.46 3.20
N LYS A 4 -10.70 0.40 3.61
CA LYS A 4 -9.23 0.39 3.74
C LYS A 4 -8.51 0.51 2.40
N GLN A 5 -8.99 -0.18 1.37
CA GLN A 5 -8.41 -0.06 0.02
C GLN A 5 -8.56 1.37 -0.52
N LYS A 6 -9.69 2.04 -0.23
CA LYS A 6 -9.89 3.44 -0.59
C LYS A 6 -8.99 4.38 0.20
N ALA A 7 -8.80 4.11 1.50
CA ALA A 7 -7.92 4.89 2.35
C ALA A 7 -6.46 4.80 1.87
N LEU A 8 -5.96 3.58 1.62
CA LEU A 8 -4.63 3.36 1.06
C LEU A 8 -4.46 4.03 -0.33
N TYR A 9 -5.47 3.90 -1.21
CA TYR A 9 -5.44 4.58 -2.51
C TYR A 9 -5.28 6.09 -2.36
N ALA A 10 -6.14 6.72 -1.55
CA ALA A 10 -6.13 8.16 -1.36
C ALA A 10 -4.83 8.65 -0.74
N LEU A 11 -4.30 7.92 0.26
CA LEU A 11 -3.01 8.21 0.88
C LEU A 11 -1.88 8.19 -0.15
N MET A 12 -1.81 7.13 -0.94
CA MET A 12 -0.74 7.00 -1.91
C MET A 12 -0.83 8.02 -3.06
N GLU A 13 -2.06 8.36 -3.47
CA GLU A 13 -2.31 9.38 -4.50
C GLU A 13 -1.91 10.78 -3.99
N ASP A 14 -2.22 11.10 -2.73
CA ASP A 14 -1.85 12.37 -2.10
C ASP A 14 -0.32 12.53 -1.95
N GLN A 15 0.39 11.43 -1.66
CA GLN A 15 1.85 11.41 -1.60
C GLN A 15 2.52 11.37 -2.99
N GLY A 16 1.75 11.29 -4.08
CA GLY A 16 2.26 11.42 -5.45
C GLY A 16 2.86 10.14 -6.04
N TYR A 17 2.55 8.96 -5.48
CA TYR A 17 3.00 7.70 -6.07
C TYR A 17 2.33 7.42 -7.41
N SER A 18 3.03 6.69 -8.27
CA SER A 18 2.55 6.33 -9.59
C SER A 18 1.30 5.45 -9.50
N HIS A 19 0.35 5.71 -10.39
CA HIS A 19 -0.90 4.95 -10.45
C HIS A 19 -0.67 3.42 -10.60
N ALA A 20 0.42 3.03 -11.25
CA ALA A 20 0.81 1.62 -11.39
C ALA A 20 1.21 1.01 -10.03
N CYS A 21 2.04 1.70 -9.25
CA CYS A 21 2.46 1.26 -7.91
C CYS A 21 1.25 1.16 -6.95
N ILE A 22 0.39 2.19 -6.95
CA ILE A 22 -0.85 2.21 -6.15
C ILE A 22 -1.73 1.01 -6.47
N THR A 23 -2.02 0.82 -7.76
CA THR A 23 -2.93 -0.24 -8.21
C THR A 23 -2.36 -1.63 -7.93
N ALA A 24 -1.06 -1.84 -8.15
CA ALA A 24 -0.40 -3.11 -7.87
C ALA A 24 -0.46 -3.44 -6.37
N THR A 25 -0.08 -2.50 -5.51
CA THR A 25 -0.08 -2.67 -4.05
C THR A 25 -1.48 -3.02 -3.54
N ILE A 26 -2.49 -2.25 -3.95
CA ILE A 26 -3.87 -2.51 -3.52
C ILE A 26 -4.38 -3.85 -4.03
N MET A 27 -4.10 -4.21 -5.30
CA MET A 27 -4.57 -5.47 -5.86
C MET A 27 -3.95 -6.69 -5.18
N LEU A 28 -2.67 -6.60 -4.80
CA LEU A 28 -1.94 -7.67 -4.14
C LEU A 28 -2.39 -7.84 -2.68
N LEU A 29 -2.62 -6.75 -1.95
CA LEU A 29 -3.01 -6.79 -0.55
C LEU A 29 -4.54 -6.83 -0.32
N ARG A 30 -5.34 -6.88 -1.39
CA ARG A 30 -6.79 -6.60 -1.33
C ARG A 30 -7.57 -7.49 -0.36
N ASP A 31 -7.13 -8.74 -0.18
CA ASP A 31 -7.84 -9.76 0.59
C ASP A 31 -7.34 -9.84 2.05
N ASP A 32 -6.23 -9.18 2.37
CA ASP A 32 -5.65 -9.11 3.72
C ASP A 32 -5.84 -7.72 4.34
N ARG A 33 -6.75 -7.66 5.32
CA ARG A 33 -7.09 -6.41 6.02
C ARG A 33 -6.00 -5.95 6.99
N TYR A 34 -5.11 -6.82 7.45
CA TYR A 34 -3.99 -6.45 8.32
C TYR A 34 -2.82 -5.95 7.49
N ALA A 35 -2.51 -6.60 6.37
CA ALA A 35 -1.49 -6.12 5.45
C ALA A 35 -1.81 -4.72 4.90
N LEU A 36 -3.09 -4.42 4.65
CA LEU A 36 -3.51 -3.07 4.27
C LEU A 36 -3.29 -2.03 5.39
N ASP A 37 -3.48 -2.39 6.67
CA ASP A 37 -3.20 -1.48 7.78
C ASP A 37 -1.69 -1.26 7.94
N ASP A 38 -0.91 -2.34 7.88
CA ASP A 38 0.55 -2.28 7.99
C ASP A 38 1.17 -1.44 6.87
N MET A 39 0.64 -1.54 5.65
CA MET A 39 1.06 -0.70 4.52
C MET A 39 0.69 0.77 4.71
N ILE A 40 -0.51 1.07 5.24
CA ILE A 40 -0.93 2.45 5.55
C ILE A 40 0.03 3.05 6.58
N LEU A 41 0.30 2.34 7.68
CA LEU A 41 1.21 2.81 8.73
C LEU A 41 2.62 3.04 8.18
N PHE A 42 3.14 2.10 7.40
CA PHE A 42 4.45 2.22 6.75
C PHE A 42 4.57 3.48 5.87
N ILE A 43 3.54 3.77 5.07
CA ILE A 43 3.53 4.93 4.18
C ILE A 43 3.38 6.25 4.94
N GLU A 44 2.58 6.28 6.01
CA GLU A 44 2.41 7.47 6.86
C GLU A 44 3.68 7.80 7.66
N ASP A 45 4.34 6.78 8.22
CA ASP A 45 5.50 6.96 9.10
C ASP A 45 6.80 7.21 8.32
N GLU A 46 6.99 6.55 7.18
CA GLU A 46 8.29 6.49 6.51
C GLU A 46 8.36 7.26 5.19
N GLN A 47 7.22 7.63 4.57
CA GLN A 47 7.17 8.22 3.22
C GLN A 47 8.11 7.52 2.23
N PRO A 48 7.96 6.19 2.05
CA PRO A 48 8.89 5.36 1.31
C PRO A 48 8.94 5.72 -0.17
N THR A 49 9.97 5.29 -0.87
CA THR A 49 10.00 5.27 -2.33
C THR A 49 9.10 4.15 -2.89
N GLU A 50 8.81 4.19 -4.20
CA GLU A 50 8.03 3.12 -4.83
C GLU A 50 8.73 1.75 -4.76
N GLU A 51 10.07 1.72 -4.79
CA GLU A 51 10.84 0.49 -4.66
C GLU A 51 10.64 -0.13 -3.27
N GLU A 52 10.72 0.68 -2.22
CA GLU A 52 10.48 0.26 -0.84
C GLU A 52 9.01 -0.18 -0.62
N ILE A 53 8.04 0.45 -1.28
CA ILE A 53 6.63 -0.01 -1.27
C ILE A 53 6.51 -1.41 -1.89
N ILE A 54 7.20 -1.66 -3.01
CA ILE A 54 7.17 -2.97 -3.67
C ILE A 54 7.81 -4.03 -2.76
N GLU A 55 8.95 -3.73 -2.16
CA GLU A 55 9.62 -4.63 -1.19
C GLU A 55 8.72 -4.92 0.00
N LYS A 56 8.09 -3.89 0.58
CA LYS A 56 7.18 -4.05 1.71
C LYS A 56 5.95 -4.88 1.33
N THR A 57 5.40 -4.64 0.14
CA THR A 57 4.27 -5.43 -0.39
C THR A 57 4.65 -6.90 -0.52
N ALA A 58 5.86 -7.19 -1.02
CA ALA A 58 6.36 -8.56 -1.12
C ALA A 58 6.56 -9.22 0.25
N GLU A 59 7.07 -8.48 1.25
CA GLU A 59 7.20 -8.96 2.63
C GLU A 59 5.83 -9.35 3.22
N LEU A 60 4.81 -8.50 3.03
CA LEU A 60 3.48 -8.72 3.56
C LEU A 60 2.74 -9.90 2.91
N LEU A 61 3.03 -10.21 1.64
CA LEU A 61 2.45 -11.38 0.95
C LEU A 61 3.00 -12.72 1.43
N GLN A 62 4.15 -12.74 2.10
CA GLN A 62 4.81 -13.96 2.57
C GLN A 62 4.48 -14.32 4.03
N LYS A 63 3.78 -13.43 4.76
CA LYS A 63 3.31 -13.67 6.12
C LYS A 63 1.99 -14.44 6.14
#